data_AF-A0A1Y1Q444-F1
#
_entry.id   AF-A0A1Y1Q444-F1
#
_cell.length_a   1.000
_cell.length_b   1.000
_cell.length_c   1.000
_cell.angle_alpha   90.00
_cell.angle_beta   90.00
_cell.angle_gamma   90.00
#
_symmetry.space_group_name_H-M   'P 1'
#
loop_
_entity.id
_entity.type
_entity.pdbx_description
1 polymer ?
#
loop_
_entity_poly.entity_id
_entity_poly.type
_entity_poly.pdbx_seq_one_letter_code
_entity_poly.pdbx_strand_id
1 'polypeptide(L)'
;MSACTSSLSPVRSTLPVSPVADKLMMTGSTQFERGEFAQAVAEWQQAANLYEQSGHLKLAIPALLSVAEAYQRLGHYQEAFSLFPNRVLKLAEQTADKAQLAAVYGSWGQVCMQLAQLEEAKRHLETSIQLATAAHQPALQALALLHLGQVVATQQDYQTAQTHFTHSIDLAQQSDQALLILKGLMNQAWLFLVKGDKPSAQTQLTSLWPQLQRLPKTHETAYLWIKFGEFAQQLGWSRSELQTIFKTVEEIANARHDYCMLSRAWGELGSLSEQAQQYSQALPVTQAALLKAQEHACQFLEYRWNWQLGRLFKVQGELDQAIIAYQNTKQAIVAVQSFSSPPPAKESCVFKPPLDFEKEVKPVFLELANLLLQRAKTRLDNQLRQQDLTEAQQVVELLKENEIKDYFKDSCVTQILGKSMLHINDLDESTAVIYPFVFEERLELLLSLPKQDSQLFTTAVTVTQLRQTVRDLRLQLEDEKYHESRSYLQPAQQLYHWLIEPLVSTLKAHQIDTLVLVPEEFLRTIPLAVLHDGQQFLIEQYAVAMTTSITLTNPQPNLLTATNIPVLSGPLNGYKYSSVVRLVDGRDS
;
A
#
# COMPACT_ATOMS: atom_id res chain seq x y z
N MET A 1 -75.40 18.19 -14.98
CA MET A 1 -74.98 17.21 -13.96
C MET A 1 -74.80 15.86 -14.65
N SER A 2 -73.56 15.47 -14.92
CA SER A 2 -73.17 14.09 -15.25
C SER A 2 -71.65 14.06 -15.24
N ALA A 3 -71.09 13.60 -14.12
CA ALA A 3 -69.66 13.41 -13.92
C ALA A 3 -69.21 12.15 -14.69
N CYS A 4 -68.23 12.30 -15.58
CA CYS A 4 -67.44 11.18 -16.10
C CYS A 4 -66.19 11.04 -15.24
N THR A 5 -66.23 10.11 -14.30
CA THR A 5 -65.03 9.60 -13.62
C THR A 5 -64.40 8.53 -14.49
N SER A 6 -63.36 8.88 -15.26
CA SER A 6 -62.48 7.90 -15.88
C SER A 6 -61.40 7.48 -14.87
N SER A 7 -61.58 6.33 -14.25
CA SER A 7 -60.54 5.62 -13.49
C SER A 7 -59.42 5.19 -14.44
N LEU A 8 -58.32 5.93 -14.45
CA LEU A 8 -57.07 5.47 -15.03
C LEU A 8 -56.39 4.50 -14.05
N SER A 9 -56.66 3.21 -14.23
CA SER A 9 -55.82 2.16 -13.68
C SER A 9 -54.44 2.23 -14.34
N PRO A 10 -53.32 2.27 -13.60
CA PRO A 10 -52.01 2.12 -14.22
C PRO A 10 -51.86 0.64 -14.55
N VAL A 11 -52.20 0.27 -15.78
CA VAL A 11 -51.73 -1.00 -16.36
C VAL A 11 -50.22 -0.83 -16.49
N ARG A 12 -49.46 -1.27 -15.48
CA ARG A 12 -48.04 -1.62 -15.65
C ARG A 12 -48.01 -2.79 -16.64
N SER A 13 -48.01 -2.48 -17.92
CA SER A 13 -47.61 -3.44 -18.94
C SER A 13 -46.18 -3.82 -18.61
N THR A 14 -45.98 -5.02 -18.07
CA THR A 14 -44.65 -5.64 -18.01
C THR A 14 -44.17 -5.76 -19.45
N LEU A 15 -43.31 -4.83 -19.87
CA LEU A 15 -42.63 -4.94 -21.15
C LEU A 15 -41.87 -6.28 -21.14
N PRO A 16 -41.82 -7.02 -22.26
CA PRO A 16 -41.04 -8.24 -22.32
C PRO A 16 -39.60 -7.97 -21.87
N VAL A 17 -39.01 -8.92 -21.12
CA VAL A 17 -37.59 -8.87 -20.71
C VAL A 17 -36.77 -8.55 -21.96
N SER A 18 -35.95 -7.49 -21.90
CA SER A 18 -35.21 -7.03 -23.07
C SER A 18 -34.14 -8.08 -23.42
N PRO A 19 -34.24 -8.78 -24.57
CA PRO A 19 -33.20 -9.74 -24.98
C PRO A 19 -31.82 -9.09 -25.14
N VAL A 20 -31.82 -7.77 -25.33
CA VAL A 20 -30.61 -6.94 -25.32
C VAL A 20 -30.01 -6.89 -23.92
N ALA A 21 -30.81 -6.70 -22.86
CA ALA A 21 -30.31 -6.67 -21.48
C ALA A 21 -29.72 -8.03 -21.05
N ASP A 22 -30.35 -9.15 -21.44
CA ASP A 22 -29.81 -10.49 -21.18
C ASP A 22 -28.47 -10.70 -21.89
N LYS A 23 -28.38 -10.28 -23.16
CA LYS A 23 -27.12 -10.35 -23.93
C LYS A 23 -26.01 -9.51 -23.30
N LEU A 24 -26.32 -8.29 -22.86
CA LEU A 24 -25.38 -7.42 -22.16
C LEU A 24 -24.93 -8.06 -20.84
N MET A 25 -25.84 -8.68 -20.09
CA MET A 25 -25.51 -9.42 -18.87
C MET A 25 -24.50 -10.54 -19.13
N MET A 26 -24.74 -11.37 -20.14
CA MET A 26 -23.82 -12.45 -20.54
C MET A 26 -22.48 -11.94 -21.07
N THR A 27 -22.50 -10.81 -21.80
CA THR A 27 -21.28 -10.17 -22.33
C THR A 27 -20.43 -9.66 -21.18
N GLY A 28 -21.02 -8.96 -20.22
CA GLY A 28 -20.34 -8.51 -19.01
C GLY A 28 -19.76 -9.66 -18.19
N SER A 29 -20.50 -10.77 -18.03
CA SER A 29 -19.97 -11.98 -17.36
C SER A 29 -18.79 -12.59 -18.10
N THR A 30 -18.82 -12.62 -19.43
CA THR A 30 -17.70 -13.13 -20.25
C THR A 30 -16.48 -12.23 -20.12
N GLN A 31 -16.66 -10.91 -20.14
CA GLN A 31 -15.60 -9.93 -19.94
C GLN A 31 -15.01 -10.03 -18.52
N PHE A 32 -15.85 -10.18 -17.49
CA PHE A 32 -15.37 -10.40 -16.12
C PHE A 32 -14.50 -11.64 -16.01
N GLU A 33 -14.88 -12.75 -16.64
CA GLU A 33 -14.07 -13.98 -16.69
C GLU A 33 -12.75 -13.82 -17.48
N ARG A 34 -12.62 -12.77 -18.29
CA ARG A 34 -11.39 -12.36 -18.98
C ARG A 34 -10.56 -11.34 -18.21
N GLY A 35 -10.99 -10.95 -17.00
CA GLY A 35 -10.37 -9.84 -16.27
C GLY A 35 -10.64 -8.45 -16.88
N GLU A 36 -11.52 -8.35 -17.88
CA GLU A 36 -11.93 -7.13 -18.57
C GLU A 36 -12.98 -6.37 -17.73
N PHE A 37 -12.63 -6.03 -16.49
CA PHE A 37 -13.58 -5.51 -15.50
C PHE A 37 -14.21 -4.17 -15.89
N ALA A 38 -13.44 -3.29 -16.53
CA ALA A 38 -13.95 -1.98 -16.96
C ALA A 38 -15.00 -2.12 -18.08
N GLN A 39 -14.79 -3.05 -19.03
CA GLN A 39 -15.80 -3.37 -20.03
C GLN A 39 -17.02 -4.01 -19.36
N ALA A 40 -16.82 -4.96 -18.44
CA ALA A 40 -17.90 -5.62 -17.73
C ALA A 40 -18.81 -4.64 -16.96
N VAL A 41 -18.21 -3.62 -16.31
CA VAL A 41 -18.95 -2.51 -15.70
C VAL A 41 -19.87 -1.84 -16.71
N ALA A 42 -19.37 -1.49 -17.90
CA ALA A 42 -20.15 -0.79 -18.91
C ALA A 42 -21.36 -1.63 -19.37
N GLU A 43 -21.14 -2.91 -19.68
CA GLU A 43 -22.20 -3.83 -20.15
C GLU A 43 -23.25 -4.07 -19.06
N TRP A 44 -22.83 -4.38 -17.84
CA TRP A 44 -23.76 -4.61 -16.72
C TRP A 44 -24.51 -3.35 -16.30
N GLN A 45 -23.87 -2.18 -16.38
CA GLN A 45 -24.54 -0.91 -16.11
C GLN A 45 -25.63 -0.62 -17.14
N GLN A 46 -25.39 -0.94 -18.42
CA GLN A 46 -26.40 -0.81 -19.47
C GLN A 46 -27.53 -1.84 -19.31
N ALA A 47 -27.21 -3.09 -18.99
CA ALA A 47 -28.20 -4.12 -18.66
C ALA A 47 -29.12 -3.68 -17.50
N ALA A 48 -28.54 -3.21 -16.39
CA ALA A 48 -29.27 -2.70 -15.24
C ALA A 48 -30.26 -1.58 -15.64
N ASN A 49 -29.79 -0.59 -16.41
CA ASN A 49 -30.64 0.51 -16.89
C ASN A 49 -31.83 -0.01 -17.72
N LEU A 50 -31.61 -0.99 -18.59
CA LEU A 50 -32.68 -1.57 -19.42
C LEU A 50 -33.68 -2.38 -18.58
N TYR A 51 -33.21 -3.15 -17.60
CA TYR A 51 -34.10 -3.85 -16.67
C TYR A 51 -34.94 -2.87 -15.84
N GLU A 52 -34.34 -1.77 -15.38
CA GLU A 52 -35.06 -0.73 -14.63
C GLU A 52 -36.14 -0.07 -15.51
N GLN A 53 -35.80 0.33 -16.73
CA GLN A 53 -36.74 0.95 -17.69
C GLN A 53 -37.89 0.02 -18.09
N SER A 54 -37.65 -1.29 -18.16
CA SER A 54 -38.66 -2.30 -18.49
C SER A 54 -39.44 -2.80 -17.27
N GLY A 55 -39.10 -2.35 -16.06
CA GLY A 55 -39.78 -2.71 -14.81
C GLY A 55 -39.35 -4.06 -14.21
N HIS A 56 -38.31 -4.69 -14.76
CA HIS A 56 -37.75 -5.97 -14.29
C HIS A 56 -36.74 -5.75 -13.16
N LEU A 57 -37.16 -5.11 -12.07
CA LEU A 57 -36.27 -4.68 -10.98
C LEU A 57 -35.48 -5.85 -10.36
N LYS A 58 -36.08 -7.04 -10.33
CA LYS A 58 -35.42 -8.26 -9.82
C LYS A 58 -34.18 -8.66 -10.65
N LEU A 59 -34.11 -8.29 -11.93
CA LEU A 59 -32.96 -8.54 -12.81
C LEU A 59 -31.95 -7.38 -12.78
N ALA A 60 -32.42 -6.15 -12.52
CA ALA A 60 -31.55 -4.98 -12.36
C ALA A 60 -30.60 -5.11 -11.16
N ILE A 61 -31.10 -5.66 -10.04
CA ILE A 61 -30.31 -5.76 -8.80
C ILE A 61 -29.05 -6.62 -8.99
N PRO A 62 -29.11 -7.88 -9.47
CA PRO A 62 -27.91 -8.67 -9.75
C PRO A 62 -26.92 -7.99 -10.69
N ALA A 63 -27.39 -7.33 -11.74
CA ALA A 63 -26.51 -6.58 -12.65
C ALA A 63 -25.74 -5.47 -11.93
N LEU A 64 -26.40 -4.71 -11.04
CA LEU A 64 -25.74 -3.67 -10.25
C LEU A 64 -24.78 -4.25 -9.19
N LEU A 65 -25.09 -5.40 -8.61
CA LEU A 65 -24.15 -6.10 -7.71
C LEU A 65 -22.90 -6.56 -8.47
N SER A 66 -23.05 -7.04 -9.70
CA SER A 66 -21.92 -7.36 -10.57
C SER A 66 -21.09 -6.12 -10.95
N VAL A 67 -21.74 -4.96 -11.18
CA VAL A 67 -21.03 -3.68 -11.35
C VAL A 67 -20.21 -3.34 -10.10
N ALA A 68 -20.80 -3.45 -8.91
CA ALA A 68 -20.10 -3.19 -7.65
C ALA A 68 -18.88 -4.13 -7.49
N GLU A 69 -19.04 -5.42 -7.81
CA GLU A 69 -17.94 -6.38 -7.76
C GLU A 69 -16.81 -6.04 -8.74
N ALA A 70 -17.13 -5.67 -9.97
CA ALA A 70 -16.12 -5.26 -10.95
C ALA A 70 -15.41 -3.96 -10.52
N TYR A 71 -16.12 -2.99 -9.96
CA TYR A 71 -15.49 -1.82 -9.35
C TYR A 71 -14.55 -2.21 -8.21
N GLN A 72 -14.91 -3.19 -7.37
CA GLN A 72 -14.01 -3.70 -6.33
C GLN A 72 -12.75 -4.35 -6.92
N ARG A 73 -12.85 -5.07 -8.04
CA ARG A 73 -11.69 -5.64 -8.75
C ARG A 73 -10.79 -4.55 -9.35
N LEU A 74 -11.38 -3.44 -9.81
CA LEU A 74 -10.64 -2.27 -10.29
C LEU A 74 -10.02 -1.43 -9.15
N GLY A 75 -10.45 -1.63 -7.91
CA GLY A 75 -10.07 -0.79 -6.76
C GLY A 75 -10.89 0.51 -6.65
N HIS A 76 -11.95 0.66 -7.46
CA HIS A 76 -12.86 1.81 -7.50
C HIS A 76 -13.94 1.69 -6.42
N TYR A 77 -13.53 1.62 -5.15
CA TYR A 77 -14.46 1.30 -4.05
C TYR A 77 -15.45 2.43 -3.74
N GLN A 78 -15.09 3.69 -4.00
CA GLN A 78 -16.00 4.81 -3.78
C GLN A 78 -17.14 4.77 -4.80
N GLU A 79 -16.84 4.46 -6.05
CA GLU A 79 -17.82 4.22 -7.10
C GLU A 79 -18.72 3.03 -6.75
N ALA A 80 -18.13 1.91 -6.32
CA ALA A 80 -18.90 0.76 -5.83
C ALA A 80 -19.84 1.15 -4.67
N PHE A 81 -19.34 1.89 -3.67
CA PHE A 81 -20.10 2.34 -2.51
C PHE A 81 -21.26 3.25 -2.93
N SER A 82 -21.04 4.15 -3.88
CA SER A 82 -22.05 5.11 -4.35
C SER A 82 -23.31 4.44 -4.93
N LEU A 83 -23.20 3.20 -5.42
CA LEU A 83 -24.32 2.44 -5.97
C LEU A 83 -25.34 2.05 -4.90
N PHE A 84 -24.92 1.83 -3.65
CA PHE A 84 -25.78 1.19 -2.64
C PHE A 84 -26.88 2.09 -2.07
N PRO A 85 -26.58 3.25 -1.45
CA PRO A 85 -27.59 3.99 -0.67
C PRO A 85 -28.73 4.54 -1.53
N ASN A 86 -28.41 5.01 -2.73
CA ASN A 86 -29.33 5.80 -3.55
C ASN A 86 -29.97 5.05 -4.71
N ARG A 87 -29.45 3.85 -5.04
CA ARG A 87 -29.91 3.09 -6.21
C ARG A 87 -30.22 1.65 -5.86
N VAL A 88 -29.21 0.84 -5.53
CA VAL A 88 -29.39 -0.61 -5.33
C VAL A 88 -30.35 -0.91 -4.18
N LEU A 89 -30.20 -0.26 -3.03
CA LEU A 89 -31.08 -0.48 -1.88
C LEU A 89 -32.54 -0.10 -2.20
N LYS A 90 -32.77 1.06 -2.81
CA LYS A 90 -34.12 1.52 -3.17
C LYS A 90 -34.83 0.56 -4.14
N LEU A 91 -34.09 -0.05 -5.07
CA LEU A 91 -34.64 -1.07 -5.97
C LEU A 91 -34.99 -2.34 -5.21
N ALA A 92 -34.12 -2.82 -4.32
CA ALA A 92 -34.35 -4.02 -3.53
C ALA A 92 -35.51 -3.89 -2.53
N GLU A 93 -35.69 -2.71 -1.92
CA GLU A 93 -36.85 -2.45 -1.05
C GLU A 93 -38.18 -2.54 -1.81
N GLN A 94 -38.20 -2.18 -3.10
CA GLN A 94 -39.40 -2.27 -3.94
C GLN A 94 -39.77 -3.70 -4.33
N THR A 95 -38.82 -4.64 -4.31
CA THR A 95 -39.11 -6.04 -4.67
C THR A 95 -39.67 -6.85 -3.49
N ALA A 96 -39.55 -6.33 -2.26
CA ALA A 96 -39.88 -7.01 -1.00
C ALA A 96 -39.25 -8.42 -0.87
N ASP A 97 -38.17 -8.67 -1.62
CA ASP A 97 -37.50 -9.96 -1.70
C ASP A 97 -36.35 -10.02 -0.70
N LYS A 98 -36.54 -10.75 0.40
CA LYS A 98 -35.55 -10.86 1.48
C LYS A 98 -34.21 -11.43 1.01
N ALA A 99 -34.20 -12.32 0.01
CA ALA A 99 -32.97 -12.87 -0.53
C ALA A 99 -32.19 -11.79 -1.30
N GLN A 100 -32.88 -10.95 -2.07
CA GLN A 100 -32.24 -9.83 -2.77
C GLN A 100 -31.72 -8.78 -1.79
N LEU A 101 -32.50 -8.42 -0.77
CA LEU A 101 -32.04 -7.51 0.29
C LEU A 101 -30.81 -8.08 1.01
N ALA A 102 -30.80 -9.39 1.31
CA ALA A 102 -29.63 -10.04 1.92
C ALA A 102 -28.38 -9.91 1.04
N ALA A 103 -28.49 -10.17 -0.27
CA ALA A 103 -27.38 -10.04 -1.21
C ALA A 103 -26.87 -8.59 -1.29
N VAL A 104 -27.78 -7.61 -1.34
CA VAL A 104 -27.43 -6.18 -1.37
C VAL A 104 -26.65 -5.76 -0.12
N TYR A 105 -27.15 -6.09 1.07
CA TYR A 105 -26.44 -5.77 2.31
C TYR A 105 -25.11 -6.52 2.43
N GLY A 106 -25.02 -7.74 1.91
CA GLY A 106 -23.79 -8.52 1.88
C GLY A 106 -22.70 -7.85 1.05
N SER A 107 -23.03 -7.48 -0.20
CA SER A 107 -22.12 -6.77 -1.09
C SER A 107 -21.77 -5.37 -0.58
N TRP A 108 -22.72 -4.66 0.04
CA TRP A 108 -22.44 -3.36 0.64
C TRP A 108 -21.45 -3.49 1.80
N GLY A 109 -21.67 -4.46 2.70
CA GLY A 109 -20.76 -4.72 3.80
C GLY A 109 -19.35 -5.07 3.33
N GLN A 110 -19.24 -5.86 2.26
CA GLN A 110 -17.97 -6.17 1.61
C GLN A 110 -17.28 -4.91 1.05
N VAL A 111 -18.02 -3.97 0.46
CA VAL A 111 -17.46 -2.70 -0.06
C VAL A 111 -17.02 -1.78 1.09
N CYS A 112 -17.81 -1.66 2.16
CA CYS A 112 -17.43 -0.92 3.37
C CYS A 112 -16.14 -1.49 3.98
N MET A 113 -15.97 -2.82 3.99
CA MET A 113 -14.73 -3.45 4.44
C MET A 113 -13.53 -3.01 3.60
N GLN A 114 -13.68 -2.93 2.27
CA GLN A 114 -12.62 -2.46 1.37
C GLN A 114 -12.27 -0.98 1.57
N LEU A 115 -13.22 -0.17 2.03
CA LEU A 115 -13.03 1.22 2.42
C LEU A 115 -12.50 1.38 3.87
N ALA A 116 -12.16 0.29 4.54
CA ALA A 116 -11.79 0.26 5.97
C ALA A 116 -12.87 0.82 6.92
N GLN A 117 -14.13 0.87 6.49
CA GLN A 117 -15.29 1.25 7.30
C GLN A 117 -15.82 0.01 8.06
N LEU A 118 -15.01 -0.51 8.99
CA LEU A 118 -15.23 -1.83 9.60
C LEU A 118 -16.55 -1.95 10.38
N GLU A 119 -16.96 -0.89 11.09
CA GLU A 119 -18.22 -0.89 11.84
C GLU A 119 -19.46 -0.86 10.95
N GLU A 120 -19.41 -0.13 9.83
CA GLU A 120 -20.48 -0.15 8.83
C GLU A 120 -20.54 -1.50 8.11
N ALA A 121 -19.37 -2.04 7.74
CA ALA A 121 -19.24 -3.37 7.15
C ALA A 121 -19.91 -4.42 8.03
N LYS A 122 -19.56 -4.44 9.32
CA LYS A 122 -20.15 -5.36 10.31
C LYS A 122 -21.67 -5.25 10.36
N ARG A 123 -22.22 -4.04 10.49
CA ARG A 123 -23.67 -3.80 10.56
C ARG A 123 -24.40 -4.30 9.31
N HIS A 124 -23.87 -4.01 8.13
CA HIS A 124 -24.47 -4.46 6.87
C HIS A 124 -24.38 -5.98 6.71
N LEU A 125 -23.25 -6.60 7.08
CA LEU A 125 -23.09 -8.06 7.03
C LEU A 125 -24.00 -8.78 8.04
N GLU A 126 -24.16 -8.26 9.25
CA GLU A 126 -25.11 -8.80 10.24
C GLU A 126 -26.56 -8.72 9.74
N THR A 127 -26.92 -7.61 9.09
CA THR A 127 -28.25 -7.47 8.45
C THR A 127 -28.43 -8.48 7.31
N SER A 128 -27.39 -8.67 6.48
CA SER A 128 -27.37 -9.68 5.41
C SER A 128 -27.59 -11.09 5.96
N ILE A 129 -26.90 -11.46 7.04
CA ILE A 129 -27.04 -12.75 7.71
C ILE A 129 -28.48 -12.95 8.18
N GLN A 130 -29.07 -11.99 8.89
CA GLN A 130 -30.44 -12.08 9.40
C GLN A 130 -31.47 -12.28 8.27
N LEU A 131 -31.32 -11.51 7.18
CA LEU A 131 -32.21 -11.60 6.02
C LEU A 131 -32.04 -12.93 5.27
N ALA A 132 -30.80 -13.39 5.08
CA ALA A 132 -30.50 -14.66 4.43
C ALA A 132 -31.07 -15.85 5.24
N THR A 133 -30.95 -15.82 6.57
CA THR A 133 -31.57 -16.82 7.44
C THR A 133 -33.09 -16.80 7.30
N ALA A 134 -33.72 -15.63 7.34
CA ALA A 134 -35.17 -15.49 7.19
C ALA A 134 -35.68 -15.85 5.78
N ALA A 135 -34.82 -15.82 4.77
CA ALA A 135 -35.11 -16.21 3.39
C ALA A 135 -34.74 -17.67 3.09
N HIS A 136 -34.22 -18.42 4.07
CA HIS A 136 -33.70 -19.78 3.90
C HIS A 136 -32.65 -19.88 2.78
N GLN A 137 -31.72 -18.93 2.73
CA GLN A 137 -30.64 -18.85 1.74
C GLN A 137 -29.27 -19.13 2.39
N PRO A 138 -28.91 -20.40 2.65
CA PRO A 138 -27.67 -20.76 3.35
C PRO A 138 -26.40 -20.30 2.62
N ALA A 139 -26.40 -20.28 1.28
CA ALA A 139 -25.25 -19.79 0.50
C ALA A 139 -24.99 -18.28 0.71
N LEU A 140 -26.04 -17.45 0.75
CA LEU A 140 -25.91 -16.02 1.04
C LEU A 140 -25.46 -15.79 2.48
N GLN A 141 -26.01 -16.56 3.43
CA GLN A 141 -25.61 -16.50 4.83
C GLN A 141 -24.13 -16.88 5.00
N ALA A 142 -23.68 -17.95 4.32
CA ALA A 142 -22.29 -18.39 4.33
C ALA A 142 -21.34 -17.30 3.79
N LEU A 143 -21.70 -16.63 2.70
CA LEU A 143 -20.88 -15.56 2.12
C LEU A 143 -20.79 -14.36 3.05
N ALA A 144 -21.91 -13.93 3.66
CA ALA A 144 -21.90 -12.82 4.61
C ALA A 144 -21.09 -13.15 5.87
N LEU A 145 -21.16 -14.39 6.38
CA LEU A 145 -20.32 -14.87 7.48
C LEU A 145 -18.83 -14.90 7.12
N LEU A 146 -18.50 -15.31 5.88
CA LEU A 146 -17.11 -15.27 5.40
C LEU A 146 -16.56 -13.84 5.48
N HIS A 147 -17.30 -12.86 4.95
CA HIS A 147 -16.89 -11.46 5.01
C HIS A 147 -16.88 -10.90 6.43
N LEU A 148 -17.81 -11.30 7.29
CA LEU A 148 -17.81 -10.88 8.69
C LEU A 148 -16.57 -11.42 9.42
N GLY A 149 -16.19 -12.67 9.15
CA GLY A 149 -14.95 -13.26 9.63
C GLY A 149 -13.70 -12.46 9.20
N GLN A 150 -13.68 -11.95 7.97
CA GLN A 150 -12.61 -11.06 7.48
C GLN A 150 -12.61 -9.70 8.20
N VAL A 151 -13.78 -9.10 8.41
CA VAL A 151 -13.90 -7.82 9.16
C VAL A 151 -13.35 -7.97 10.58
N VAL A 152 -13.79 -8.98 11.34
CA VAL A 152 -13.33 -9.15 12.73
C VAL A 152 -11.85 -9.58 12.80
N ALA A 153 -11.35 -10.33 11.81
CA ALA A 153 -9.92 -10.61 11.70
C ALA A 153 -9.09 -9.34 11.46
N THR A 154 -9.62 -8.38 10.70
CA THR A 154 -8.99 -7.05 10.51
C THR A 154 -8.85 -6.32 11.85
N GLN A 155 -9.84 -6.49 12.73
CA GLN A 155 -9.85 -5.98 14.10
C GLN A 155 -8.98 -6.82 15.07
N GLN A 156 -8.23 -7.80 14.55
CA GLN A 156 -7.38 -8.74 15.30
C GLN A 156 -8.16 -9.68 16.25
N ASP A 157 -9.48 -9.75 16.16
CA ASP A 157 -10.27 -10.77 16.85
C ASP A 157 -10.28 -12.08 16.04
N TYR A 158 -9.13 -12.76 16.10
CA TYR A 158 -8.91 -13.99 15.35
C TYR A 158 -9.70 -15.18 15.89
N GLN A 159 -10.23 -15.11 17.11
CA GLN A 159 -11.04 -16.19 17.67
C GLN A 159 -12.45 -16.12 17.10
N THR A 160 -13.06 -14.94 17.10
CA THR A 160 -14.37 -14.72 16.48
C THR A 160 -14.30 -14.91 14.97
N ALA A 161 -13.20 -14.51 14.31
CA ALA A 161 -12.96 -14.77 12.89
C ALA A 161 -13.03 -16.27 12.57
N GLN A 162 -12.32 -17.08 13.36
CA GLN A 162 -12.31 -18.54 13.18
C GLN A 162 -13.72 -19.12 13.30
N THR A 163 -14.51 -18.68 14.27
CA THR A 163 -15.90 -19.12 14.44
C THR A 163 -16.76 -18.77 13.23
N HIS A 164 -16.66 -17.55 12.70
CA HIS A 164 -17.39 -17.15 11.50
C HIS A 164 -16.97 -17.93 10.25
N PHE A 165 -15.67 -18.20 10.08
CA PHE A 165 -15.19 -19.01 8.96
C PHE A 165 -15.69 -20.46 9.04
N THR A 166 -15.65 -21.09 10.21
CA THR A 166 -16.18 -22.45 10.39
C THR A 166 -17.67 -22.49 10.06
N HIS A 167 -18.46 -21.55 10.58
CA HIS A 167 -19.90 -21.52 10.30
C HIS A 167 -20.21 -21.24 8.82
N SER A 168 -19.42 -20.39 8.17
CA SER A 168 -19.50 -20.17 6.71
C SER A 168 -19.25 -21.46 5.94
N ILE A 169 -18.21 -22.22 6.30
CA ILE A 169 -17.88 -23.51 5.67
C ILE A 169 -19.03 -24.52 5.85
N ASP A 170 -19.59 -24.64 7.05
CA ASP A 170 -20.69 -25.59 7.34
C ASP A 170 -21.94 -25.29 6.50
N LEU A 171 -22.31 -24.01 6.36
CA LEU A 171 -23.44 -23.58 5.53
C LEU A 171 -23.15 -23.72 4.02
N ALA A 172 -21.91 -23.46 3.60
CA ALA A 172 -21.48 -23.67 2.23
C ALA A 172 -21.50 -25.16 1.84
N GLN A 173 -21.20 -26.07 2.77
CA GLN A 173 -21.36 -27.52 2.58
C GLN A 173 -22.82 -27.92 2.41
N GLN A 174 -23.74 -27.36 3.20
CA GLN A 174 -25.18 -27.63 3.07
C GLN A 174 -25.78 -27.19 1.73
N SER A 175 -25.08 -26.31 1.00
CA SER A 175 -25.52 -25.73 -0.27
C SER A 175 -24.61 -26.09 -1.45
N ASP A 176 -23.73 -27.09 -1.28
CA ASP A 176 -22.78 -27.59 -2.28
C ASP A 176 -21.91 -26.51 -2.95
N GLN A 177 -21.56 -25.46 -2.19
CA GLN A 177 -20.77 -24.32 -2.68
C GLN A 177 -19.26 -24.57 -2.56
N ALA A 178 -18.72 -25.46 -3.39
CA ALA A 178 -17.32 -25.89 -3.34
C ALA A 178 -16.30 -24.73 -3.30
N LEU A 179 -16.50 -23.70 -4.13
CA LEU A 179 -15.61 -22.53 -4.16
C LEU A 179 -15.66 -21.75 -2.83
N LEU A 180 -16.84 -21.57 -2.25
CA LEU A 180 -17.02 -20.85 -0.99
C LEU A 180 -16.39 -21.61 0.19
N ILE A 181 -16.51 -22.94 0.19
CA ILE A 181 -15.82 -23.81 1.15
C ILE A 181 -14.30 -23.57 1.10
N LEU A 182 -13.71 -23.59 -0.09
CA LEU A 182 -12.28 -23.35 -0.23
C LEU A 182 -11.88 -21.93 0.17
N LYS A 183 -12.68 -20.89 -0.16
CA LYS A 183 -12.44 -19.52 0.33
C LYS A 183 -12.42 -19.47 1.87
N GLY A 184 -13.36 -20.14 2.53
CA GLY A 184 -13.39 -20.27 4.00
C GLY A 184 -12.15 -20.94 4.57
N LEU A 185 -11.76 -22.09 3.99
CA LEU A 185 -10.57 -22.82 4.43
C LEU A 185 -9.27 -22.06 4.16
N MET A 186 -9.17 -21.32 3.05
CA MET A 186 -8.01 -20.46 2.79
C MET A 186 -7.90 -19.34 3.82
N ASN A 187 -9.03 -18.75 4.25
CA ASN A 187 -9.02 -17.74 5.30
C ASN A 187 -8.62 -18.32 6.68
N GLN A 188 -8.99 -19.57 6.99
CA GLN A 188 -8.49 -20.26 8.18
C GLN A 188 -6.97 -20.55 8.08
N ALA A 189 -6.48 -20.98 6.92
CA ALA A 189 -5.05 -21.18 6.70
C ALA A 189 -4.26 -19.89 6.89
N TRP A 190 -4.81 -18.77 6.42
CA TRP A 190 -4.27 -17.45 6.65
C TRP A 190 -4.21 -17.08 8.14
N LEU A 191 -5.27 -17.37 8.92
CA LEU A 191 -5.27 -17.13 10.37
C LEU A 191 -4.14 -17.89 11.07
N PHE A 192 -3.86 -19.13 10.67
CA PHE A 192 -2.72 -19.90 11.19
C PHE A 192 -1.39 -19.21 10.89
N LEU A 193 -1.19 -18.71 9.67
CA LEU A 193 0.02 -17.97 9.30
C LEU A 193 0.22 -16.72 10.15
N VAL A 194 -0.83 -15.92 10.35
CA VAL A 194 -0.76 -14.68 11.15
C VAL A 194 -0.49 -14.95 12.63
N LYS A 195 -1.04 -16.04 13.17
CA LYS A 195 -0.75 -16.50 14.54
C LYS A 195 0.64 -17.15 14.68
N GLY A 196 1.38 -17.33 13.59
CA GLY A 196 2.68 -18.00 13.58
C GLY A 196 2.60 -19.53 13.63
N ASP A 197 1.41 -20.12 13.55
CA ASP A 197 1.18 -21.58 13.50
C ASP A 197 1.41 -22.13 12.09
N LYS A 198 2.67 -22.10 11.66
CA LYS A 198 3.09 -22.64 10.35
C LYS A 198 2.74 -24.12 10.16
N PRO A 199 2.87 -25.02 11.16
CA PRO A 199 2.50 -26.43 11.00
C PRO A 199 1.01 -26.66 10.65
N SER A 200 0.09 -25.96 11.32
CA SER A 200 -1.34 -26.07 11.00
C SER A 200 -1.66 -25.47 9.64
N ALA A 201 -1.06 -24.32 9.30
CA ALA A 201 -1.18 -23.71 7.98
C ALA A 201 -0.68 -24.66 6.87
N GLN A 202 0.48 -25.30 7.06
CA GLN A 202 1.05 -26.28 6.13
C GLN A 202 0.11 -27.46 5.92
N THR A 203 -0.43 -28.03 7.00
CA THR A 203 -1.34 -29.17 6.96
C THR A 203 -2.61 -28.81 6.19
N GLN A 204 -3.20 -27.65 6.50
CA GLN A 204 -4.40 -27.18 5.84
C GLN A 204 -4.15 -26.92 4.35
N LEU A 205 -3.10 -26.18 4.00
CA LEU A 205 -2.80 -25.84 2.61
C LEU A 205 -2.53 -27.10 1.75
N THR A 206 -1.82 -28.08 2.31
CA THR A 206 -1.59 -29.39 1.64
C THR A 206 -2.92 -30.11 1.34
N SER A 207 -3.89 -30.06 2.27
CA SER A 207 -5.20 -30.69 2.09
C SER A 207 -6.09 -29.97 1.05
N LEU A 208 -5.86 -28.67 0.81
CA LEU A 208 -6.64 -27.86 -0.13
C LEU A 208 -6.21 -28.07 -1.58
N TRP A 209 -4.94 -28.40 -1.83
CA TRP A 209 -4.40 -28.59 -3.17
C TRP A 209 -5.26 -29.48 -4.09
N PRO A 210 -5.60 -30.74 -3.73
CA PRO A 210 -6.38 -31.61 -4.62
C PRO A 210 -7.82 -31.13 -4.81
N GLN A 211 -8.35 -30.33 -3.88
CA GLN A 211 -9.69 -29.76 -3.99
C GLN A 211 -9.71 -28.57 -4.96
N LEU A 212 -8.68 -27.71 -4.91
CA LEU A 212 -8.50 -26.59 -5.84
C LEU A 212 -8.39 -27.08 -7.30
N GLN A 213 -7.71 -28.20 -7.53
CA GLN A 213 -7.57 -28.78 -8.87
C GLN A 213 -8.90 -29.21 -9.50
N ARG A 214 -9.94 -29.45 -8.69
CA ARG A 214 -11.26 -29.90 -9.15
C ARG A 214 -12.21 -28.74 -9.43
N LEU A 215 -11.84 -27.51 -9.06
CA LEU A 215 -12.72 -26.37 -9.28
C LEU A 215 -12.82 -26.01 -10.77
N PRO A 216 -13.95 -25.45 -11.22
CA PRO A 216 -14.09 -24.94 -12.57
C PRO A 216 -13.06 -23.86 -12.88
N LYS A 217 -12.35 -23.99 -14.01
CA LYS A 217 -11.34 -23.02 -14.46
C LYS A 217 -11.99 -21.67 -14.80
N THR A 218 -12.08 -20.78 -13.83
CA THR A 218 -12.67 -19.42 -13.88
C THR A 218 -11.67 -18.38 -13.40
N HIS A 219 -11.94 -17.10 -13.66
CA HIS A 219 -11.13 -16.00 -13.13
C HIS A 219 -10.95 -16.12 -11.59
N GLU A 220 -12.05 -16.36 -10.87
CA GLU A 220 -12.00 -16.49 -9.41
C GLU A 220 -11.11 -17.63 -8.93
N THR A 221 -11.10 -18.75 -9.65
CA THR A 221 -10.23 -19.88 -9.29
C THR A 221 -8.77 -19.64 -9.61
N ALA A 222 -8.46 -18.94 -10.70
CA ALA A 222 -7.09 -18.52 -11.01
C ALA A 222 -6.56 -17.62 -9.89
N TYR A 223 -7.39 -16.68 -9.44
CA TYR A 223 -7.06 -15.83 -8.32
C TYR A 223 -6.84 -16.62 -7.01
N LEU A 224 -7.70 -17.60 -6.73
CA LEU A 224 -7.55 -18.46 -5.54
C LEU A 224 -6.23 -19.25 -5.58
N TRP A 225 -5.81 -19.73 -6.75
CA TRP A 225 -4.51 -20.35 -6.97
C TRP A 225 -3.33 -19.41 -6.74
N ILE A 226 -3.43 -18.14 -7.13
CA ILE A 226 -2.42 -17.12 -6.81
C ILE A 226 -2.25 -17.00 -5.29
N LYS A 227 -3.36 -16.87 -4.54
CA LYS A 227 -3.31 -16.78 -3.07
C LYS A 227 -2.80 -18.04 -2.41
N PHE A 228 -3.13 -19.20 -2.97
CA PHE A 228 -2.57 -20.46 -2.54
C PHE A 228 -1.04 -20.47 -2.72
N GLY A 229 -0.55 -20.02 -3.87
CA GLY A 229 0.89 -19.91 -4.16
C GLY A 229 1.62 -18.95 -3.24
N GLU A 230 1.03 -17.79 -2.95
CA GLU A 230 1.58 -16.82 -1.98
C GLU A 230 1.74 -17.44 -0.58
N PHE A 231 0.77 -18.25 -0.14
CA PHE A 231 0.84 -18.96 1.15
C PHE A 231 1.85 -20.09 1.15
N ALA A 232 1.88 -20.88 0.08
CA ALA A 232 2.87 -21.94 -0.11
C ALA A 232 4.30 -21.37 -0.08
N GLN A 233 4.52 -20.20 -0.69
CA GLN A 233 5.82 -19.53 -0.67
C GLN A 233 6.21 -19.07 0.74
N GLN A 234 5.29 -18.50 1.52
CA GLN A 234 5.54 -18.12 2.93
C GLN A 234 5.85 -19.32 3.83
N LEU A 235 5.30 -20.48 3.49
CA LEU A 235 5.55 -21.75 4.17
C LEU A 235 6.83 -22.45 3.70
N GLY A 236 7.50 -21.93 2.67
CA GLY A 236 8.75 -22.49 2.16
C GLY A 236 8.56 -23.76 1.31
N TRP A 237 7.44 -23.88 0.59
CA TRP A 237 7.24 -24.96 -0.37
C TRP A 237 8.32 -24.94 -1.45
N SER A 238 8.62 -26.10 -2.03
CA SER A 238 9.68 -26.22 -3.02
C SER A 238 9.37 -25.38 -4.26
N ARG A 239 10.43 -24.91 -4.92
CA ARG A 239 10.32 -24.16 -6.17
C ARG A 239 9.51 -24.92 -7.24
N SER A 240 9.66 -26.24 -7.32
CA SER A 240 8.90 -27.07 -8.26
C SER A 240 7.40 -27.08 -7.98
N GLU A 241 7.01 -27.09 -6.71
CA GLU A 241 5.60 -27.01 -6.31
C GLU A 241 5.02 -25.63 -6.66
N LEU A 242 5.75 -24.55 -6.33
CA LEU A 242 5.34 -23.17 -6.66
C LEU A 242 5.24 -22.96 -8.18
N GLN A 243 6.17 -23.51 -8.97
CA GLN A 243 6.08 -23.48 -10.43
C GLN A 243 4.83 -24.20 -10.94
N THR A 244 4.44 -25.33 -10.33
CA THR A 244 3.24 -26.07 -10.70
C THR A 244 1.97 -25.25 -10.42
N ILE A 245 1.94 -24.53 -9.30
CA ILE A 245 0.84 -23.61 -8.94
C ILE A 245 0.69 -22.53 -10.01
N PHE A 246 1.76 -21.79 -10.30
CA PHE A 246 1.67 -20.66 -11.22
C PHE A 246 1.49 -21.08 -12.68
N LYS A 247 1.95 -22.27 -13.07
CA LYS A 247 1.58 -22.88 -14.36
C LYS A 247 0.09 -23.24 -14.44
N THR A 248 -0.50 -23.68 -13.33
CA THR A 248 -1.95 -23.92 -13.28
C THR A 248 -2.72 -22.60 -13.48
N VAL A 249 -2.24 -21.50 -12.90
CA VAL A 249 -2.82 -20.16 -13.14
C VAL A 249 -2.68 -19.76 -14.60
N GLU A 250 -1.51 -19.95 -15.21
CA GLU A 250 -1.27 -19.70 -16.63
C GLU A 250 -2.23 -20.51 -17.52
N GLU A 251 -2.45 -21.78 -17.23
CA GLU A 251 -3.40 -22.62 -17.98
C GLU A 251 -4.84 -22.11 -17.89
N ILE A 252 -5.30 -21.72 -16.69
CA ILE A 252 -6.65 -21.17 -16.50
C ILE A 252 -6.78 -19.85 -17.24
N ALA A 253 -5.79 -18.96 -17.10
CA ALA A 253 -5.75 -17.65 -17.73
C ALA A 253 -5.80 -17.76 -19.27
N ASN A 254 -4.99 -18.65 -19.86
CA ASN A 254 -5.00 -18.90 -21.29
C ASN A 254 -6.35 -19.45 -21.78
N ALA A 255 -6.95 -20.39 -21.06
CA ALA A 255 -8.26 -20.96 -21.43
C ALA A 255 -9.39 -19.92 -21.44
N ARG A 256 -9.25 -18.84 -20.63
CA ARG A 256 -10.24 -17.77 -20.53
C ARG A 256 -9.90 -16.53 -21.33
N HIS A 257 -8.69 -16.42 -21.86
CA HIS A 257 -8.15 -15.17 -22.40
C HIS A 257 -8.09 -14.07 -21.33
N ASP A 258 -7.79 -14.47 -20.09
CA ASP A 258 -7.56 -13.54 -18.98
C ASP A 258 -6.10 -13.11 -18.96
N TYR A 259 -5.83 -12.01 -19.68
CA TYR A 259 -4.47 -11.55 -19.89
C TYR A 259 -3.84 -10.91 -18.65
N CYS A 260 -4.63 -10.35 -17.74
CA CYS A 260 -4.11 -9.85 -16.47
C CYS A 260 -3.67 -11.01 -15.57
N MET A 261 -4.43 -12.11 -15.49
CA MET A 261 -3.98 -13.30 -14.76
C MET A 261 -2.81 -13.99 -15.44
N LEU A 262 -2.72 -13.95 -16.78
CA LEU A 262 -1.56 -14.46 -17.50
C LEU A 262 -0.28 -13.67 -17.16
N SER A 263 -0.37 -12.33 -17.18
CA SER A 263 0.70 -11.45 -16.70
C SER A 263 1.07 -11.77 -15.25
N ARG A 264 0.07 -11.98 -14.37
CA ARG A 264 0.27 -12.38 -12.98
C ARG A 264 1.07 -13.68 -12.87
N ALA A 265 0.66 -14.72 -13.58
CA ALA A 265 1.33 -16.02 -13.56
C ALA A 265 2.79 -15.93 -14.05
N TRP A 266 3.03 -15.25 -15.17
CA TRP A 266 4.37 -15.08 -15.71
C TRP A 266 5.28 -14.30 -14.78
N GLY A 267 4.82 -13.20 -14.19
CA GLY A 267 5.62 -12.43 -13.26
C GLY A 267 6.01 -13.25 -12.01
N GLU A 268 5.10 -14.05 -11.47
CA GLU A 268 5.41 -14.96 -10.36
C GLU A 268 6.41 -16.07 -10.78
N LEU A 269 6.28 -16.65 -11.98
CA LEU A 269 7.26 -17.60 -12.53
C LEU A 269 8.64 -16.95 -12.75
N GLY A 270 8.67 -15.69 -13.18
CA GLY A 270 9.88 -14.88 -13.27
C GLY A 270 10.49 -14.68 -11.88
N SER A 271 9.67 -14.41 -10.87
CA SER A 271 10.11 -14.17 -9.47
C SER A 271 10.74 -15.43 -8.88
N LEU A 272 10.14 -16.60 -9.13
CA LEU A 272 10.73 -17.88 -8.74
C LEU A 272 12.07 -18.15 -9.43
N SER A 273 12.28 -17.65 -10.64
CA SER A 273 13.56 -17.77 -11.36
C SER A 273 14.58 -16.77 -10.86
N GLU A 274 14.17 -15.55 -10.52
CA GLU A 274 14.99 -14.52 -9.89
C GLU A 274 15.52 -15.00 -8.54
N GLN A 275 14.63 -15.52 -7.66
CA GLN A 275 15.00 -16.07 -6.34
C GLN A 275 15.99 -17.24 -6.45
N ALA A 276 15.90 -18.01 -7.54
CA ALA A 276 16.84 -19.09 -7.85
C ALA A 276 18.14 -18.61 -8.51
N GLN A 277 18.35 -17.30 -8.62
CA GLN A 277 19.49 -16.66 -9.31
C GLN A 277 19.62 -17.05 -10.79
N GLN A 278 18.52 -17.50 -11.42
CA GLN A 278 18.45 -17.86 -12.83
C GLN A 278 18.07 -16.65 -13.67
N TYR A 279 18.89 -15.60 -13.63
CA TYR A 279 18.57 -14.28 -14.19
C TYR A 279 18.33 -14.31 -15.70
N SER A 280 19.03 -15.18 -16.44
CA SER A 280 18.82 -15.36 -17.89
C SER A 280 17.45 -15.94 -18.23
N GLN A 281 16.81 -16.66 -17.31
CA GLN A 281 15.45 -17.17 -17.46
C GLN A 281 14.43 -16.17 -16.91
N ALA A 282 14.75 -15.49 -15.80
CA ALA A 282 13.85 -14.57 -15.13
C ALA A 282 13.55 -13.32 -15.97
N LEU A 283 14.56 -12.74 -16.63
CA LEU A 283 14.41 -11.50 -17.39
C LEU A 283 13.37 -11.58 -18.52
N PRO A 284 13.47 -12.50 -19.50
CA PRO A 284 12.51 -12.54 -20.61
C PRO A 284 11.07 -12.83 -20.13
N VAL A 285 10.90 -13.65 -19.09
CA VAL A 285 9.58 -13.96 -18.54
C VAL A 285 8.98 -12.73 -17.83
N THR A 286 9.80 -11.97 -17.09
CA THR A 286 9.36 -10.73 -16.43
C THR A 286 9.02 -9.64 -17.46
N GLN A 287 9.80 -9.53 -18.54
CA GLN A 287 9.50 -8.62 -19.65
C GLN A 287 8.18 -8.99 -20.34
N ALA A 288 7.94 -10.29 -20.59
CA ALA A 288 6.68 -10.77 -21.14
C ALA A 288 5.50 -10.47 -20.21
N ALA A 289 5.67 -10.62 -18.90
CA ALA A 289 4.67 -10.28 -17.90
C ALA A 289 4.33 -8.78 -17.93
N LEU A 290 5.34 -7.91 -17.98
CA LEU A 290 5.14 -6.46 -18.07
C LEU A 290 4.44 -6.06 -19.38
N LEU A 291 4.92 -6.56 -20.52
CA LEU A 291 4.30 -6.29 -21.82
C LEU A 291 2.82 -6.69 -21.81
N LYS A 292 2.52 -7.88 -21.29
CA LYS A 292 1.14 -8.37 -21.19
C LYS A 292 0.27 -7.49 -20.29
N ALA A 293 0.81 -6.97 -19.19
CA ALA A 293 0.10 -6.03 -18.33
C ALA A 293 -0.21 -4.71 -19.06
N GLN A 294 0.75 -4.17 -19.82
CA GLN A 294 0.61 -2.90 -20.54
C GLN A 294 -0.38 -3.00 -21.70
N GLU A 295 -0.35 -4.10 -22.47
CA GLU A 295 -1.27 -4.34 -23.60
C GLU A 295 -2.75 -4.37 -23.19
N HIS A 296 -3.02 -4.79 -21.94
CA HIS A 296 -4.38 -5.00 -21.44
C HIS A 296 -4.73 -4.08 -20.26
N ALA A 297 -3.97 -2.99 -20.06
CA ALA A 297 -4.20 -1.99 -19.02
C ALA A 297 -4.32 -2.57 -17.59
N CYS A 298 -3.55 -3.60 -17.27
CA CYS A 298 -3.46 -4.21 -15.94
C CYS A 298 -2.54 -3.37 -15.02
N GLN A 299 -2.85 -2.08 -14.87
CA GLN A 299 -1.95 -1.05 -14.30
C GLN A 299 -1.41 -1.41 -12.91
N PHE A 300 -2.20 -2.15 -12.11
CA PHE A 300 -1.79 -2.58 -10.77
C PHE A 300 -0.70 -3.66 -10.76
N LEU A 301 -0.41 -4.31 -11.89
CA LEU A 301 0.68 -5.29 -12.01
C LEU A 301 1.97 -4.65 -12.52
N GLU A 302 1.88 -3.51 -13.21
CA GLU A 302 3.03 -2.85 -13.82
C GLU A 302 4.10 -2.48 -12.80
N TYR A 303 3.71 -1.98 -11.62
CA TYR A 303 4.67 -1.66 -10.57
C TYR A 303 5.45 -2.90 -10.12
N ARG A 304 4.80 -4.07 -10.01
CA ARG A 304 5.44 -5.32 -9.58
C ARG A 304 6.52 -5.74 -10.57
N TRP A 305 6.19 -5.72 -11.86
CA TRP A 305 7.08 -6.19 -12.90
C TRP A 305 8.19 -5.19 -13.21
N ASN A 306 7.91 -3.89 -13.18
CA ASN A 306 8.97 -2.88 -13.25
C ASN A 306 9.93 -3.01 -12.05
N TRP A 307 9.42 -3.25 -10.83
CA TRP A 307 10.30 -3.41 -9.67
C TRP A 307 11.21 -4.63 -9.83
N GLN A 308 10.63 -5.74 -10.30
CA GLN A 308 11.38 -6.96 -10.60
C GLN A 308 12.42 -6.77 -11.69
N LEU A 309 12.07 -6.09 -12.80
CA LEU A 309 13.04 -5.74 -13.83
C LEU A 309 14.16 -4.86 -13.29
N GLY A 310 13.86 -3.91 -12.41
CA GLY A 310 14.87 -3.07 -11.76
C GLY A 310 15.90 -3.89 -10.99
N ARG A 311 15.47 -4.90 -10.22
CA ARG A 311 16.38 -5.83 -9.53
C ARG A 311 17.19 -6.68 -10.51
N LEU A 312 16.56 -7.19 -11.56
CA LEU A 312 17.23 -8.02 -12.58
C LEU A 312 18.31 -7.23 -13.34
N PHE A 313 18.00 -6.02 -13.78
CA PHE A 313 18.97 -5.14 -14.46
C PHE A 313 20.10 -4.74 -13.53
N LYS A 314 19.82 -4.44 -12.26
CA LYS A 314 20.85 -4.13 -11.25
C LYS A 314 21.86 -5.27 -11.13
N VAL A 315 21.40 -6.52 -11.03
CA VAL A 315 22.30 -7.69 -10.92
C VAL A 315 23.12 -7.92 -12.20
N GLN A 316 22.61 -7.53 -13.36
CA GLN A 316 23.33 -7.60 -14.63
C GLN A 316 24.33 -6.44 -14.84
N GLY A 317 24.35 -5.44 -13.95
CA GLY A 317 25.19 -4.25 -14.09
C GLY A 317 24.61 -3.18 -15.03
N GLU A 318 23.36 -3.36 -15.49
CA GLU A 318 22.66 -2.46 -16.41
C GLU A 318 22.03 -1.29 -15.62
N LEU A 319 22.87 -0.40 -15.09
CA LEU A 319 22.48 0.65 -14.14
C LEU A 319 21.37 1.57 -14.68
N ASP A 320 21.47 2.01 -15.94
CA ASP A 320 20.48 2.91 -16.53
C ASP A 320 19.11 2.23 -16.72
N GLN A 321 19.10 0.96 -17.13
CA GLN A 321 17.87 0.18 -17.26
C GLN A 321 17.24 -0.09 -15.89
N ALA A 322 18.06 -0.35 -14.87
CA ALA A 322 17.58 -0.48 -13.51
C ALA A 322 16.90 0.80 -13.03
N ILE A 323 17.53 1.97 -13.22
CA ILE A 323 16.96 3.27 -12.84
C ILE A 323 15.62 3.52 -13.54
N ILE A 324 15.53 3.28 -14.85
CA ILE A 324 14.26 3.44 -15.61
C ILE A 324 13.16 2.54 -15.02
N ALA A 325 13.48 1.28 -14.75
CA ALA A 325 12.51 0.35 -14.19
C ALA A 325 12.05 0.77 -12.78
N TYR A 326 12.96 1.26 -11.93
CA TYR A 326 12.59 1.82 -10.63
C TYR A 326 11.78 3.13 -10.73
N GLN A 327 12.07 3.99 -11.71
CA GLN A 327 11.28 5.20 -12.00
C GLN A 327 9.86 4.86 -12.41
N ASN A 328 9.68 3.88 -13.31
CA ASN A 328 8.37 3.38 -13.72
C ASN A 328 7.62 2.78 -12.52
N THR A 329 8.32 2.05 -11.65
CA THR A 329 7.75 1.50 -10.41
C THR A 329 7.24 2.62 -9.51
N LYS A 330 8.06 3.65 -9.24
CA LYS A 330 7.68 4.83 -8.46
C LYS A 330 6.42 5.49 -9.03
N GLN A 331 6.38 5.74 -10.34
CA GLN A 331 5.22 6.34 -10.99
C GLN A 331 3.96 5.50 -10.84
N ALA A 332 4.07 4.17 -11.02
CA ALA A 332 2.94 3.26 -10.85
C ALA A 332 2.46 3.18 -9.39
N ILE A 333 3.37 3.20 -8.41
CA ILE A 333 3.01 3.25 -6.97
C ILE A 333 2.26 4.55 -6.65
N VAL A 334 2.77 5.70 -7.09
CA VAL A 334 2.13 7.00 -6.88
C VAL A 334 0.74 7.03 -7.50
N ALA A 335 0.58 6.50 -8.72
CA ALA A 335 -0.72 6.38 -9.37
C ALA A 335 -1.69 5.54 -8.53
N VAL A 336 -1.25 4.39 -8.01
CA VAL A 336 -2.06 3.52 -7.14
C VAL A 336 -2.41 4.18 -5.80
N GLN A 337 -1.52 5.00 -5.23
CA GLN A 337 -1.72 5.70 -3.95
C GLN A 337 -2.51 7.01 -4.09
N SER A 338 -2.62 7.57 -5.29
CA SER A 338 -3.35 8.81 -5.55
C SER A 338 -4.87 8.67 -5.55
N PHE A 339 -5.40 7.44 -5.50
CA PHE A 339 -6.81 7.19 -5.26
C PHE A 339 -7.15 7.54 -3.80
N SER A 340 -8.12 8.44 -3.60
CA SER A 340 -8.46 9.10 -2.32
C SER A 340 -9.10 8.20 -1.24
N SER A 341 -8.84 6.90 -1.27
CA SER A 341 -9.31 5.91 -0.31
C SER A 341 -8.11 5.20 0.32
N PRO A 342 -8.23 4.70 1.57
CA PRO A 342 -7.18 3.87 2.16
C PRO A 342 -6.78 2.77 1.16
N PRO A 343 -5.49 2.43 1.09
CA PRO A 343 -5.03 1.60 0.00
C PRO A 343 -5.78 0.25 0.02
N PRO A 344 -6.05 -0.30 -1.17
CA PRO A 344 -6.98 -1.41 -1.34
C PRO A 344 -6.49 -2.71 -0.69
N ALA A 345 -7.36 -3.44 0.02
CA ALA A 345 -7.22 -4.89 0.18
C ALA A 345 -7.59 -5.54 -1.15
N LYS A 346 -6.71 -5.40 -2.17
CA LYS A 346 -7.00 -5.91 -3.52
C LYS A 346 -7.30 -7.41 -3.42
N GLU A 347 -8.55 -7.72 -3.80
CA GLU A 347 -9.08 -9.02 -4.20
C GLU A 347 -9.55 -9.96 -3.04
N SER A 348 -10.65 -9.57 -2.40
CA SER A 348 -11.93 -10.32 -2.23
C SER A 348 -12.05 -11.83 -1.93
N CYS A 349 -11.00 -12.61 -1.63
CA CYS A 349 -11.22 -14.01 -1.17
C CYS A 349 -10.41 -14.37 0.08
N VAL A 350 -9.24 -13.77 0.23
CA VAL A 350 -8.29 -14.05 1.31
C VAL A 350 -7.72 -12.74 1.80
N PHE A 351 -7.72 -12.54 3.12
CA PHE A 351 -7.26 -11.30 3.73
C PHE A 351 -5.77 -11.07 3.46
N LYS A 352 -5.44 -9.96 2.80
CA LYS A 352 -4.12 -9.31 2.86
C LYS A 352 -4.37 -7.80 2.96
N PRO A 353 -3.74 -7.08 3.92
CA PRO A 353 -3.81 -5.62 3.94
C PRO A 353 -3.21 -5.06 2.64
N PRO A 354 -3.48 -3.77 2.32
CA PRO A 354 -2.83 -3.07 1.22
C PRO A 354 -1.31 -3.20 1.22
N LEU A 355 -0.68 -2.80 0.09
CA LEU A 355 0.77 -2.74 -0.07
C LEU A 355 1.45 -2.36 1.24
N ASP A 356 2.23 -3.31 1.78
CA ASP A 356 2.95 -3.09 3.02
C ASP A 356 3.98 -2.00 2.74
N PHE A 357 3.84 -0.83 3.38
CA PHE A 357 4.72 0.31 3.13
C PHE A 357 6.19 -0.07 3.36
N GLU A 358 6.48 -0.81 4.43
CA GLU A 358 7.84 -1.20 4.79
C GLU A 358 8.42 -2.25 3.85
N LYS A 359 7.60 -3.16 3.30
CA LYS A 359 8.08 -4.27 2.46
C LYS A 359 7.94 -4.06 0.96
N GLU A 360 6.95 -3.32 0.51
CA GLU A 360 6.59 -3.17 -0.91
C GLU A 360 6.78 -1.74 -1.45
N VAL A 361 6.79 -0.71 -0.58
CA VAL A 361 6.92 0.70 -1.01
C VAL A 361 8.32 1.25 -0.72
N LYS A 362 8.68 1.37 0.56
CA LYS A 362 9.94 1.95 1.04
C LYS A 362 11.19 1.39 0.33
N PRO A 363 11.33 0.07 0.09
CA PRO A 363 12.51 -0.47 -0.60
C PRO A 363 12.67 0.03 -2.04
N VAL A 364 11.56 0.30 -2.75
CA VAL A 364 11.61 0.81 -4.13
C VAL A 364 12.22 2.21 -4.17
N PHE A 365 11.79 3.08 -3.28
CA PHE A 365 12.27 4.47 -3.23
C PHE A 365 13.73 4.55 -2.80
N LEU A 366 14.10 3.81 -1.75
CA LEU A 366 15.48 3.79 -1.26
C LEU A 366 16.44 3.19 -2.29
N GLU A 367 16.04 2.15 -3.00
CA GLU A 367 16.87 1.57 -4.06
C GLU A 367 16.98 2.50 -5.27
N LEU A 368 15.90 3.20 -5.66
CA LEU A 368 15.99 4.21 -6.72
C LEU A 368 16.98 5.31 -6.36
N ALA A 369 16.90 5.85 -5.13
CA ALA A 369 17.83 6.85 -4.63
C ALA A 369 19.28 6.31 -4.63
N ASN A 370 19.49 5.07 -4.17
CA ASN A 370 20.79 4.40 -4.21
C ASN A 370 21.39 4.38 -5.63
N LEU A 371 20.62 3.93 -6.62
CA LEU A 371 21.08 3.80 -8.01
C LEU A 371 21.38 5.17 -8.63
N LEU A 372 20.55 6.18 -8.35
CA LEU A 372 20.77 7.56 -8.80
C LEU A 372 22.06 8.14 -8.23
N LEU A 373 22.30 7.98 -6.91
CA LEU A 373 23.53 8.43 -6.26
C LEU A 373 24.77 7.70 -6.80
N GLN A 374 24.66 6.40 -7.09
CA GLN A 374 25.73 5.63 -7.74
C GLN A 374 26.06 6.16 -9.14
N ARG A 375 25.04 6.44 -9.96
CA ARG A 375 25.22 7.01 -11.30
C ARG A 375 25.80 8.42 -11.25
N ALA A 376 25.35 9.25 -10.31
CA ALA A 376 25.87 10.60 -10.12
C ALA A 376 27.39 10.63 -9.89
N LYS A 377 27.94 9.66 -9.16
CA LYS A 377 29.38 9.57 -8.88
C LYS A 377 30.23 9.24 -10.11
N THR A 378 29.69 8.50 -11.06
CA THR A 378 30.42 8.10 -12.27
C THR A 378 30.19 9.06 -13.43
N ARG A 379 29.21 9.97 -13.33
CA ARG A 379 28.95 11.00 -14.35
C ARG A 379 30.04 12.06 -14.40
N LEU A 380 30.57 12.27 -15.59
CA LEU A 380 31.53 13.34 -15.91
C LEU A 380 30.84 14.67 -16.19
N ASP A 381 29.66 14.63 -16.80
CA ASP A 381 28.86 15.82 -17.09
C ASP A 381 28.19 16.32 -15.80
N ASN A 382 28.48 17.58 -15.43
CA ASN A 382 27.97 18.16 -14.19
C ASN A 382 26.45 18.36 -14.21
N GLN A 383 25.87 18.74 -15.35
CA GLN A 383 24.42 18.93 -15.46
C GLN A 383 23.69 17.60 -15.26
N LEU A 384 24.15 16.53 -15.90
CA LEU A 384 23.62 15.18 -15.72
C LEU A 384 23.85 14.67 -14.29
N ARG A 385 25.00 14.98 -13.67
CA ARG A 385 25.24 14.66 -12.26
C ARG A 385 24.20 15.35 -11.36
N GLN A 386 23.99 16.65 -11.54
CA GLN A 386 23.03 17.41 -10.73
C GLN A 386 21.59 16.94 -10.93
N GLN A 387 21.21 16.49 -12.13
CA GLN A 387 19.92 15.85 -12.37
C GLN A 387 19.71 14.60 -11.51
N ASP A 388 20.72 13.71 -11.44
CA ASP A 388 20.62 12.50 -10.62
C ASP A 388 20.55 12.81 -9.12
N LEU A 389 21.33 13.79 -8.64
CA LEU A 389 21.31 14.22 -7.23
C LEU A 389 19.95 14.84 -6.86
N THR A 390 19.43 15.71 -7.72
CA THR A 390 18.11 16.35 -7.54
C THR A 390 17.01 15.30 -7.53
N GLU A 391 17.06 14.32 -8.44
CA GLU A 391 16.06 13.25 -8.47
C GLU A 391 16.16 12.37 -7.20
N ALA A 392 17.36 12.02 -6.74
CA ALA A 392 17.53 11.24 -5.52
C ALA A 392 16.92 11.96 -4.29
N GLN A 393 17.09 13.28 -4.20
CA GLN A 393 16.47 14.11 -3.18
C GLN A 393 14.93 14.05 -3.28
N GLN A 394 14.37 14.29 -4.47
CA GLN A 394 12.91 14.27 -4.70
C GLN A 394 12.29 12.90 -4.38
N VAL A 395 13.00 11.82 -4.69
CA VAL A 395 12.57 10.45 -4.38
C VAL A 395 12.45 10.26 -2.86
N VAL A 396 13.39 10.76 -2.07
CA VAL A 396 13.30 10.66 -0.61
C VAL A 396 12.23 11.58 -0.03
N GLU A 397 12.08 12.80 -0.52
CA GLU A 397 10.99 13.69 -0.09
C GLU A 397 9.62 13.03 -0.31
N LEU A 398 9.40 12.46 -1.50
CA LEU A 398 8.18 11.72 -1.82
C LEU A 398 8.02 10.46 -0.95
N LEU A 399 9.10 9.75 -0.62
CA LEU A 399 9.04 8.64 0.33
C LEU A 399 8.54 9.12 1.70
N LYS A 400 9.02 10.28 2.18
CA LYS A 400 8.60 10.87 3.47
C LYS A 400 7.15 11.31 3.48
N GLU A 401 6.65 11.84 2.38
CA GLU A 401 5.22 12.12 2.22
C GLU A 401 4.37 10.84 2.32
N ASN A 402 4.82 9.75 1.69
CA ASN A 402 4.13 8.46 1.75
C ASN A 402 4.23 7.79 3.12
N GLU A 403 5.34 7.97 3.83
CA GLU A 403 5.51 7.53 5.23
C GLU A 403 4.46 8.20 6.14
N ILE A 404 4.21 9.50 5.95
CA ILE A 404 3.21 10.26 6.73
C ILE A 404 1.79 9.80 6.37
N LYS A 405 1.47 9.64 5.08
CA LYS A 405 0.16 9.11 4.65
C LYS A 405 -0.10 7.73 5.24
N ASP A 406 0.91 6.86 5.24
CA ASP A 406 0.79 5.52 5.81
C ASP A 406 0.63 5.57 7.34
N TYR A 407 1.36 6.43 8.05
CA TYR A 407 1.25 6.57 9.50
C TYR A 407 -0.16 7.02 9.93
N PHE A 408 -0.69 8.06 9.29
CA PHE A 408 -2.02 8.59 9.62
C PHE A 408 -3.17 7.80 9.00
N LYS A 409 -2.87 6.86 8.09
CA LYS A 409 -3.86 6.12 7.29
C LYS A 409 -4.85 7.06 6.56
N ASP A 410 -4.38 8.25 6.19
CA ASP A 410 -5.17 9.31 5.57
C ASP A 410 -4.36 10.01 4.46
N SER A 411 -4.86 9.89 3.23
CA SER A 411 -4.27 10.50 2.03
C SER A 411 -4.33 12.04 2.03
N CYS A 412 -5.30 12.63 2.74
CA CYS A 412 -5.53 14.08 2.79
C CYS A 412 -4.59 14.82 3.73
N VAL A 413 -3.92 14.13 4.67
CA VAL A 413 -3.00 14.76 5.64
C VAL A 413 -1.91 15.56 4.93
N THR A 414 -1.38 15.03 3.83
CA THR A 414 -0.38 15.76 3.03
C THR A 414 -0.95 16.93 2.24
N GLN A 415 -2.25 16.97 1.92
CA GLN A 415 -2.87 18.14 1.28
C GLN A 415 -3.05 19.30 2.28
N ILE A 416 -3.20 18.99 3.56
CA ILE A 416 -3.25 19.98 4.64
C ILE A 416 -1.84 20.53 4.93
N LEU A 417 -0.83 19.66 4.93
CA LEU A 417 0.58 20.02 5.16
C LEU A 417 1.25 20.69 3.94
N GLY A 418 0.90 20.28 2.72
CA GLY A 418 1.49 20.72 1.45
C GLY A 418 0.99 22.06 0.90
N LYS A 419 0.27 22.87 1.69
CA LYS A 419 -0.19 24.21 1.27
C LYS A 419 0.96 25.22 1.09
N SER A 420 2.18 24.86 1.45
CA SER A 420 3.38 25.65 1.20
C SER A 420 4.52 24.69 0.88
N MET A 421 4.72 24.36 -0.40
CA MET A 421 5.91 23.61 -0.82
C MET A 421 7.11 24.54 -0.71
N LEU A 422 7.84 24.44 0.39
CA LEU A 422 9.11 25.13 0.49
C LEU A 422 10.12 24.48 -0.44
N HIS A 423 10.74 25.25 -1.33
CA HIS A 423 11.90 24.80 -2.09
C HIS A 423 13.19 25.19 -1.36
N ILE A 424 14.27 24.44 -1.57
CA ILE A 424 15.60 24.77 -1.02
C ILE A 424 16.03 26.18 -1.43
N ASN A 425 15.65 26.62 -2.63
CA ASN A 425 15.97 27.96 -3.13
C ASN A 425 15.19 29.09 -2.44
N ASP A 426 14.18 28.76 -1.63
CA ASP A 426 13.41 29.72 -0.83
C ASP A 426 14.02 29.94 0.57
N LEU A 427 15.05 29.16 0.94
CA LEU A 427 15.77 29.29 2.20
C LEU A 427 16.78 30.46 2.15
N ASP A 428 17.18 30.91 3.35
CA ASP A 428 18.25 31.90 3.50
C ASP A 428 19.59 31.36 2.97
N GLU A 429 20.40 32.22 2.35
CA GLU A 429 21.68 31.82 1.73
C GLU A 429 22.70 31.27 2.74
N SER A 430 22.56 31.58 4.05
CA SER A 430 23.36 30.99 5.12
C SER A 430 22.85 29.64 5.64
N THR A 431 21.80 29.07 5.03
CA THR A 431 21.19 27.80 5.43
C THR A 431 21.66 26.64 4.55
N ALA A 432 22.14 25.57 5.17
CA ALA A 432 22.45 24.32 4.50
C ALA A 432 21.47 23.22 4.86
N VAL A 433 21.10 22.42 3.85
CA VAL A 433 20.25 21.25 4.02
C VAL A 433 21.07 19.97 3.85
N ILE A 434 20.95 19.05 4.80
CA ILE A 434 21.68 17.78 4.79
C ILE A 434 20.68 16.64 4.71
N TYR A 435 20.82 15.80 3.68
CA TYR A 435 20.09 14.54 3.51
C TYR A 435 21.04 13.35 3.71
N PRO A 436 20.97 12.66 4.86
CA PRO A 436 21.66 11.40 5.09
C PRO A 436 20.90 10.25 4.42
N PHE A 437 21.54 9.55 3.48
CA PHE A 437 21.05 8.31 2.88
C PHE A 437 21.83 7.12 3.47
N VAL A 438 21.12 6.23 4.15
CA VAL A 438 21.75 5.12 4.88
C VAL A 438 21.62 3.84 4.06
N PHE A 439 22.76 3.31 3.59
CA PHE A 439 22.83 2.03 2.89
C PHE A 439 23.55 0.99 3.75
N GLU A 440 23.51 -0.29 3.34
CA GLU A 440 24.05 -1.41 4.12
C GLU A 440 25.51 -1.18 4.56
N GLU A 441 26.36 -0.73 3.62
CA GLU A 441 27.81 -0.63 3.79
C GLU A 441 28.35 0.81 3.75
N ARG A 442 27.48 1.82 3.60
CA ARG A 442 27.91 3.22 3.51
C ARG A 442 26.80 4.21 3.86
N LEU A 443 27.23 5.40 4.25
CA LEU A 443 26.41 6.59 4.41
C LEU A 443 26.74 7.58 3.30
N GLU A 444 25.73 8.06 2.58
CA GLU A 444 25.87 9.19 1.66
C GLU A 444 25.23 10.42 2.27
N LEU A 445 25.91 11.56 2.19
CA LEU A 445 25.41 12.85 2.65
C LEU A 445 25.25 13.74 1.42
N LEU A 446 24.02 14.06 1.07
CA LEU A 446 23.73 15.09 0.07
C LEU A 446 23.59 16.43 0.79
N LEU A 447 24.56 17.31 0.57
CA LEU A 447 24.55 18.70 1.01
C LEU A 447 23.93 19.56 -0.10
N SER A 448 22.85 20.26 0.23
CA SER A 448 22.18 21.17 -0.70
C SER A 448 22.17 22.58 -0.11
N LEU A 449 22.61 23.54 -0.94
CA LEU A 449 22.67 24.96 -0.60
C LEU A 449 21.74 25.74 -1.55
N PRO A 450 21.11 26.84 -1.10
CA PRO A 450 20.25 27.66 -1.95
C PRO A 450 20.98 28.15 -3.20
N LYS A 451 20.35 27.98 -4.37
CA LYS A 451 20.82 28.44 -5.68
C LYS A 451 22.21 27.90 -6.09
N GLN A 452 22.65 26.79 -5.50
CA GLN A 452 23.93 26.17 -5.82
C GLN A 452 23.77 24.69 -6.15
N ASP A 453 24.80 24.13 -6.78
CA ASP A 453 24.91 22.72 -7.08
C ASP A 453 25.02 21.90 -5.79
N SER A 454 24.24 20.82 -5.70
CA SER A 454 24.31 19.90 -4.57
C SER A 454 25.63 19.12 -4.59
N GLN A 455 26.15 18.84 -3.40
CA GLN A 455 27.41 18.13 -3.20
C GLN A 455 27.17 16.81 -2.48
N LEU A 456 27.79 15.74 -2.96
CA LEU A 456 27.65 14.39 -2.41
C LEU A 456 28.93 13.97 -1.70
N PHE A 457 28.79 13.58 -0.43
CA PHE A 457 29.89 13.07 0.39
C PHE A 457 29.61 11.63 0.82
N THR A 458 30.67 10.82 0.92
CA THR A 458 30.55 9.41 1.29
C THR A 458 31.33 9.14 2.56
N THR A 459 30.66 8.56 3.54
CA THR A 459 31.25 8.08 4.78
C THR A 459 31.18 6.55 4.80
N ALA A 460 32.33 5.89 5.03
CA ALA A 460 32.40 4.45 5.16
C ALA A 460 31.93 4.02 6.56
N VAL A 461 30.65 3.66 6.68
CA VAL A 461 30.03 3.15 7.89
C VAL A 461 28.87 2.23 7.51
N THR A 462 28.74 1.09 8.19
CA THR A 462 27.61 0.18 7.97
C THR A 462 26.34 0.67 8.66
N VAL A 463 25.17 0.34 8.13
CA VAL A 463 23.87 0.66 8.77
C VAL A 463 23.79 0.11 10.21
N THR A 464 24.39 -1.06 10.45
CA THR A 464 24.42 -1.70 11.77
C THR A 464 25.23 -0.89 12.77
N GLN A 465 26.44 -0.46 12.39
CA GLN A 465 27.27 0.40 13.24
C GLN A 465 26.59 1.74 13.52
N LEU A 466 26.11 2.41 12.46
CA LEU A 466 25.45 3.70 12.61
C LEU A 466 24.23 3.62 13.52
N ARG A 467 23.35 2.63 13.32
CA ARG A 467 22.16 2.41 14.16
C ARG A 467 22.52 2.08 15.60
N GLN A 468 23.56 1.29 15.83
CA GLN A 468 24.01 0.97 17.18
C GLN A 468 24.54 2.22 17.89
N THR A 469 25.38 3.03 17.23
CA THR A 469 25.90 4.28 17.82
C THR A 469 24.79 5.29 18.13
N VAL A 470 23.78 5.42 17.25
CA VAL A 470 22.59 6.25 17.52
C VAL A 470 21.83 5.74 18.75
N ARG A 471 21.63 4.43 18.85
CA ARG A 471 20.97 3.80 20.01
C ARG A 471 21.77 4.04 21.29
N ASP A 472 23.09 3.89 21.24
CA ASP A 472 23.97 4.11 22.38
C ASP A 472 23.92 5.57 22.83
N LEU A 473 23.97 6.53 21.90
CA LEU A 473 23.81 7.95 22.23
C LEU A 473 22.45 8.21 22.90
N ARG A 474 21.36 7.70 22.32
CA ARG A 474 20.01 7.89 22.86
C ARG A 474 19.91 7.38 24.30
N LEU A 475 20.32 6.14 24.54
CA LEU A 475 20.25 5.53 25.87
C LEU A 475 21.11 6.29 26.89
N GLN A 476 22.30 6.76 26.49
CA GLN A 476 23.19 7.51 27.38
C GLN A 476 22.75 8.95 27.64
N LEU A 477 21.92 9.53 26.77
CA LEU A 477 21.26 10.82 27.02
C LEU A 477 20.01 10.66 27.92
N GLU A 478 19.31 9.53 27.83
CA GLU A 478 18.08 9.27 28.59
C GLU A 478 18.33 8.87 30.06
N ASP A 479 19.44 8.18 30.35
CA ASP A 479 19.73 7.65 31.69
C ASP A 479 20.79 8.50 32.43
N GLU A 480 20.36 9.06 33.58
CA GLU A 480 21.16 9.93 34.46
C GLU A 480 22.51 9.31 34.86
N LYS A 481 22.59 7.97 34.95
CA LYS A 481 23.82 7.25 35.29
C LYS A 481 24.98 7.59 34.33
N TYR A 482 24.67 7.89 33.08
CA TYR A 482 25.67 8.18 32.06
C TYR A 482 26.06 9.66 32.00
N HIS A 483 25.28 10.54 32.62
CA HIS A 483 25.53 11.99 32.59
C HIS A 483 26.78 12.36 33.40
N GLU A 484 26.96 11.76 34.58
CA GLU A 484 28.13 12.00 35.43
C GLU A 484 29.44 11.55 34.77
N SER A 485 29.40 10.43 34.05
CA SER A 485 30.56 9.88 33.34
C SER A 485 30.85 10.56 32.00
N ARG A 486 29.94 11.42 31.51
CA ARG A 486 29.97 12.01 30.16
C ARG A 486 30.20 10.97 29.05
N SER A 487 29.78 9.72 29.26
CA SER A 487 30.04 8.64 28.30
C SER A 487 29.38 8.94 26.95
N TYR A 488 28.28 9.70 26.94
CA TYR A 488 27.55 10.12 25.75
C TYR A 488 28.42 10.89 24.74
N LEU A 489 29.53 11.49 25.18
CA LEU A 489 30.46 12.20 24.29
C LEU A 489 31.08 11.27 23.24
N GLN A 490 31.37 10.01 23.58
CA GLN A 490 32.01 9.08 22.65
C GLN A 490 31.10 8.76 21.44
N PRO A 491 29.83 8.33 21.61
CA PRO A 491 28.93 8.16 20.47
C PRO A 491 28.54 9.50 19.81
N ALA A 492 28.47 10.61 20.54
CA ALA A 492 28.22 11.93 19.95
C ALA A 492 29.34 12.39 18.99
N GLN A 493 30.60 12.17 19.37
CA GLN A 493 31.77 12.46 18.54
C GLN A 493 31.85 11.54 17.33
N GLN A 494 31.56 10.25 17.52
CA GLN A 494 31.53 9.30 16.41
C GLN A 494 30.47 9.68 15.36
N LEU A 495 29.28 10.09 15.80
CA LEU A 495 28.22 10.54 14.91
C LEU A 495 28.56 11.88 14.24
N TYR A 496 29.23 12.81 14.93
CA TYR A 496 29.75 14.04 14.31
C TYR A 496 30.73 13.73 13.17
N HIS A 497 31.68 12.83 13.41
CA HIS A 497 32.67 12.40 12.42
C HIS A 497 32.01 11.82 11.15
N TRP A 498 30.90 11.11 11.32
CA TRP A 498 30.19 10.51 10.19
C TRP A 498 29.23 11.44 9.46
N LEU A 499 28.52 12.32 10.19
CA LEU A 499 27.40 13.09 9.66
C LEU A 499 27.75 14.55 9.31
N ILE A 500 28.71 15.15 10.01
CA ILE A 500 28.99 16.59 9.92
C ILE A 500 30.40 16.86 9.42
N GLU A 501 31.41 16.20 9.97
CA GLU A 501 32.81 16.46 9.64
C GLU A 501 33.13 16.46 8.12
N PRO A 502 32.59 15.55 7.29
CA PRO A 502 32.82 15.57 5.85
C PRO A 502 32.36 16.86 5.16
N LEU A 503 31.41 17.58 5.77
CA LEU A 503 30.75 18.76 5.21
C LEU A 503 31.43 20.06 5.65
N VAL A 504 32.18 20.05 6.77
CA VAL A 504 32.67 21.26 7.47
C VAL A 504 33.47 22.20 6.56
N SER A 505 34.29 21.68 5.66
CA SER A 505 35.08 22.50 4.72
C SER A 505 34.18 23.33 3.80
N THR A 506 33.12 22.71 3.29
CA THR A 506 32.12 23.33 2.41
C THR A 506 31.25 24.31 3.19
N LEU A 507 30.77 23.92 4.37
CA LEU A 507 29.97 24.79 5.24
C LEU A 507 30.71 26.09 5.57
N LYS A 508 32.00 26.00 5.90
CA LYS A 508 32.85 27.18 6.17
C LYS A 508 33.08 28.03 4.92
N ALA A 509 33.33 27.41 3.76
CA ALA A 509 33.55 28.12 2.51
C ALA A 509 32.34 28.98 2.10
N HIS A 510 31.13 28.51 2.43
CA HIS A 510 29.87 29.19 2.12
C HIS A 510 29.28 29.99 3.30
N GLN A 511 30.01 30.13 4.42
CA GLN A 511 29.59 30.90 5.59
C GLN A 511 28.23 30.47 6.14
N ILE A 512 27.98 29.15 6.17
CA ILE A 512 26.74 28.59 6.68
C ILE A 512 26.67 28.76 8.20
N ASP A 513 25.55 29.26 8.70
CA ASP A 513 25.26 29.39 10.13
C ASP A 513 24.07 28.53 10.59
N THR A 514 23.28 28.01 9.64
CA THR A 514 22.07 27.23 9.92
C THR A 514 22.11 25.88 9.21
N LEU A 515 21.91 24.79 9.96
CA LEU A 515 21.85 23.42 9.46
C LEU A 515 20.43 22.87 9.60
N VAL A 516 19.83 22.46 8.47
CA VAL A 516 18.56 21.74 8.42
C VAL A 516 18.84 20.29 8.04
N LEU A 517 18.56 19.37 8.94
CA LEU A 517 18.74 17.94 8.69
C LEU A 517 17.40 17.29 8.32
N VAL A 518 17.40 16.46 7.29
CA VAL A 518 16.27 15.60 6.89
C VAL A 518 16.61 14.13 7.19
N PRO A 519 16.64 13.72 8.47
CA PRO A 519 17.13 12.42 8.87
C PRO A 519 16.22 11.25 8.49
N GLU A 520 16.84 10.09 8.28
CA GLU A 520 16.17 8.79 8.32
C GLU A 520 15.58 8.46 9.71
N GLU A 521 14.67 7.49 9.75
CA GLU A 521 13.79 7.18 10.88
C GLU A 521 14.53 7.04 12.22
N PHE A 522 15.61 6.26 12.28
CA PHE A 522 16.34 6.04 13.52
C PHE A 522 17.20 7.26 13.93
N LEU A 523 17.67 8.07 12.98
CA LEU A 523 18.41 9.31 13.26
C LEU A 523 17.50 10.38 13.89
N ARG A 524 16.17 10.34 13.65
CA ARG A 524 15.19 11.21 14.32
C ARG A 524 15.05 10.94 15.82
N THR A 525 15.63 9.86 16.32
CA THR A 525 15.47 9.46 17.73
C THR A 525 16.49 10.12 18.67
N ILE A 526 17.40 10.92 18.14
CA ILE A 526 18.41 11.66 18.91
C ILE A 526 18.36 13.17 18.56
N PRO A 527 18.68 14.06 19.52
CA PRO A 527 18.84 15.48 19.23
C PRO A 527 20.19 15.71 18.54
N LEU A 528 20.22 15.94 17.22
CA LEU A 528 21.48 16.13 16.46
C LEU A 528 22.27 17.38 16.90
N ALA A 529 21.64 18.30 17.64
CA ALA A 529 22.30 19.43 18.31
C ALA A 529 23.42 19.01 19.29
N VAL A 530 23.36 17.78 19.83
CA VAL A 530 24.33 17.26 20.82
C VAL A 530 25.55 16.60 20.20
N LEU A 531 25.62 16.52 18.87
CA LEU A 531 26.83 16.05 18.19
C LEU A 531 28.01 16.96 18.57
N HIS A 532 29.21 16.39 18.68
CA HIS A 532 30.34 17.08 19.29
C HIS A 532 31.61 16.87 18.48
N ASP A 533 32.33 17.94 18.15
CA ASP A 533 33.53 17.87 17.28
C ASP A 533 34.82 17.50 18.02
N GLY A 534 34.73 17.34 19.35
CA GLY A 534 35.86 17.11 20.26
C GLY A 534 36.18 18.33 21.13
N GLN A 535 35.66 19.50 20.79
CA GLN A 535 35.82 20.75 21.53
C GLN A 535 34.47 21.39 21.89
N GLN A 536 33.52 21.42 20.96
CA GLN A 536 32.23 22.10 21.07
C GLN A 536 31.09 21.23 20.53
N PHE A 537 29.89 21.45 21.05
CA PHE A 537 28.66 20.88 20.52
C PHE A 537 28.25 21.57 19.22
N LEU A 538 27.53 20.85 18.36
CA LEU A 538 27.08 21.35 17.05
C LEU A 538 26.22 22.60 17.18
N ILE A 539 25.37 22.66 18.22
CA ILE A 539 24.51 23.81 18.50
C ILE A 539 25.27 25.07 18.92
N GLU A 540 26.52 24.94 19.38
CA GLU A 540 27.38 26.08 19.71
C GLU A 540 28.01 26.69 18.44
N GLN A 541 27.98 25.95 17.32
CA GLN A 541 28.58 26.34 16.05
C GLN A 541 27.54 26.78 15.01
N TYR A 542 26.36 26.16 15.02
CA TYR A 542 25.29 26.42 14.06
C TYR A 542 23.92 26.45 14.74
N ALA A 543 22.97 27.20 14.17
CA ALA A 543 21.56 26.95 14.42
C ALA A 543 21.18 25.59 13.82
N VAL A 544 20.63 24.67 14.61
CA VAL A 544 20.32 23.29 14.15
C VAL A 544 18.81 23.08 14.16
N ALA A 545 18.27 22.68 13.01
CA ALA A 545 16.89 22.26 12.84
C ALA A 545 16.81 20.84 12.26
N MET A 546 15.77 20.10 12.63
CA MET A 546 15.45 18.80 12.05
C MET A 546 14.04 18.84 11.48
N THR A 547 13.85 18.34 10.26
CA THR A 547 12.53 18.19 9.66
C THR A 547 12.33 16.79 9.07
N THR A 548 11.08 16.34 9.02
CA THR A 548 10.72 15.09 8.37
C THR A 548 10.80 15.19 6.85
N SER A 549 10.54 16.37 6.30
CA SER A 549 10.51 16.67 4.88
C SER A 549 10.46 18.19 4.69
N ILE A 550 11.24 18.72 3.76
CA ILE A 550 11.24 20.18 3.50
C ILE A 550 9.97 20.59 2.76
N THR A 551 9.48 19.75 1.85
CA THR A 551 8.25 20.02 1.08
C THR A 551 7.01 20.08 1.98
N LEU A 552 7.07 19.51 3.18
CA LEU A 552 6.01 19.52 4.19
C LEU A 552 6.24 20.52 5.33
N THR A 553 7.30 21.32 5.28
CA THR A 553 7.63 22.31 6.32
C THR A 553 7.23 23.71 5.87
N ASN A 554 6.44 24.40 6.69
CA ASN A 554 6.15 25.83 6.51
C ASN A 554 6.90 26.66 7.55
N PRO A 555 8.09 27.21 7.24
CA PRO A 555 8.77 28.15 8.12
C PRO A 555 8.01 29.46 8.06
N GLN A 556 7.18 29.73 9.07
CA GLN A 556 6.63 31.07 9.25
C GLN A 556 7.77 31.98 9.74
N PRO A 557 8.19 33.01 8.96
CA PRO A 557 9.39 33.79 9.26
C PRO A 557 9.32 34.62 10.56
N ASN A 558 8.15 34.74 11.18
CA ASN A 558 7.86 35.79 12.17
C ASN A 558 7.29 35.31 13.52
N LEU A 559 7.36 34.03 13.87
CA LEU A 559 6.77 33.53 15.13
C LEU A 559 7.69 33.57 16.35
N LEU A 560 9.01 33.73 16.19
CA LEU A 560 9.96 33.65 17.30
C LEU A 560 10.93 34.84 17.30
N THR A 561 10.51 35.95 17.90
CA THR A 561 11.45 36.97 18.37
C THR A 561 12.26 36.39 19.54
N ALA A 562 13.58 36.62 19.55
CA ALA A 562 14.61 36.05 20.45
C ALA A 562 14.36 36.14 21.97
N THR A 563 13.23 36.68 22.43
CA THR A 563 12.85 36.81 23.82
C THR A 563 11.98 35.66 24.36
N ASN A 564 11.53 34.72 23.52
CA ASN A 564 10.78 33.54 23.96
C ASN A 564 11.04 32.35 23.04
N ILE A 565 12.09 31.57 23.29
CA ILE A 565 12.30 30.26 22.65
C ILE A 565 11.92 29.17 23.66
N PRO A 566 10.67 28.69 23.69
CA PRO A 566 10.40 27.37 24.23
C PRO A 566 10.98 26.34 23.26
N VAL A 567 11.98 25.58 23.71
CA VAL A 567 12.45 24.38 23.00
C VAL A 567 11.27 23.41 22.90
N LEU A 568 10.68 23.30 21.71
CA LEU A 568 9.61 22.35 21.41
C LEU A 568 10.23 21.08 20.81
N SER A 569 10.63 20.15 21.67
CA SER A 569 10.86 18.75 21.31
C SER A 569 9.53 17.99 21.44
N GLY A 570 8.74 17.98 20.37
CA GLY A 570 7.57 17.11 20.28
C GLY A 570 7.92 15.84 19.51
N PRO A 571 7.88 14.62 20.10
CA PRO A 571 8.02 13.40 19.32
C PRO A 571 6.73 13.12 18.55
N LEU A 572 6.84 12.87 17.25
CA LEU A 572 5.83 12.16 16.43
C LEU A 572 5.80 10.65 16.72
N ASN A 573 6.70 10.16 17.59
CA ASN A 573 6.73 8.77 18.02
C ASN A 573 5.97 8.65 19.34
N GLY A 574 5.06 7.68 19.43
CA GLY A 574 4.15 7.41 20.55
C GLY A 574 4.78 7.01 21.89
N TYR A 575 5.90 7.62 22.28
CA TYR A 575 6.48 7.55 23.61
C TYR A 575 6.19 8.85 24.35
N LYS A 576 5.36 8.77 25.40
CA LYS A 576 5.11 9.86 26.34
C LYS A 576 6.40 10.17 27.11
N TYR A 577 7.23 11.08 26.61
CA TYR A 577 8.24 11.73 27.44
C TYR A 577 8.32 13.22 27.08
N SER A 578 7.74 14.04 27.96
CA SER A 578 8.02 15.47 28.04
C SER A 578 9.18 15.66 29.03
N SER A 579 10.39 15.91 28.53
CA SER A 579 11.51 16.38 29.36
C SER A 579 11.79 17.84 29.02
N VAL A 580 11.44 18.73 29.95
CA VAL A 580 11.81 20.14 29.94
C VAL A 580 13.27 20.23 30.38
N VAL A 581 14.19 20.48 29.44
CA VAL A 581 15.57 20.83 29.78
C VAL A 581 15.58 22.31 30.17
N ARG A 582 15.76 22.61 31.47
CA ARG A 582 16.07 23.97 31.94
C ARG A 582 17.55 24.24 31.66
N LEU A 583 17.84 25.15 30.74
CA LEU A 583 19.13 25.83 30.70
C LEU A 583 19.17 26.79 31.89
N VAL A 584 20.06 26.53 32.85
CA VAL A 584 20.41 27.50 33.89
C VAL A 584 21.45 28.42 33.28
N ASP A 585 21.09 29.69 33.11
CA ASP A 585 21.95 30.73 32.58
C ASP A 585 23.06 31.03 33.60
N GLY A 586 24.28 30.58 33.30
CA GLY A 586 25.48 30.81 34.11
C GLY A 586 26.08 32.19 33.87
N ARG A 587 25.28 33.24 34.09
CA ARG A 587 25.75 34.63 34.18
C ARG A 587 24.95 35.37 35.23
N ASP A 588 25.32 35.17 36.48
CA ASP A 588 25.39 36.24 37.48
C ASP A 588 26.25 35.76 38.66
N SER A 589 27.29 36.55 38.94
CA SER A 589 28.35 36.43 39.95
C SER A 589 29.41 35.33 39.82
#